data_AF-A0A3C0L4Y8-F1
#
_entry.id   AF-A0A3C0L4Y8-F1
#
_cell.length_a   1.000
_cell.length_b   1.000
_cell.length_c   1.000
_cell.angle_alpha   90.00
_cell.angle_beta   90.00
_cell.angle_gamma   90.00
#
_symmetry.space_group_name_H-M   'P 1'
#
loop_
_entity.id
_entity.type
_entity.pdbx_description
1 polymer ?
#
loop_
_entity_poly.entity_id
_entity_poly.type
_entity_poly.pdbx_seq_one_letter_code
_entity_poly.pdbx_strand_id
1 'polypeptide(L)'
;MNAQYSSQSGMVLVTSLVILMILTMLGLSSVQGTSIQELISRNQRDSNLAFNAVETALVEAEATLSGLSNASWQAIVGGDYASSTSPKIYNAKSLGSFFANAVDPDFASSAYANSLQASLSNVAVQPVYMIEHIGTVTSDEDRLNIDNIGQNPNTCCTQMFRITAQGSGGTSSAVVMLQSSYGKRF
;
A
#
# COMPACT_ATOMS: atom_id res chain seq x y z
N MET A 1 -0.84 25.18 -87.46
CA MET A 1 -0.20 25.63 -86.20
C MET A 1 -0.14 24.43 -85.28
N ASN A 2 1.03 23.77 -85.18
CA ASN A 2 1.18 22.55 -84.39
C ASN A 2 1.78 22.94 -83.03
N ALA A 3 1.00 22.78 -81.96
CA ALA A 3 1.46 23.02 -80.60
C ALA A 3 2.41 21.88 -80.19
N GLN A 4 3.65 22.23 -79.86
CA GLN A 4 4.61 21.29 -79.28
C GLN A 4 4.26 21.08 -77.80
N TYR A 5 3.77 19.89 -77.45
CA TYR A 5 3.64 19.48 -76.06
C TYR A 5 4.99 18.98 -75.56
N SER A 6 5.60 19.75 -74.65
CA SER A 6 6.79 19.34 -73.91
C SER A 6 6.45 18.12 -73.05
N SER A 7 7.06 16.98 -73.35
CA SER A 7 6.95 15.77 -72.53
C SER A 7 7.84 15.90 -71.30
N GLN A 8 7.29 16.46 -70.20
CA GLN A 8 7.93 16.35 -68.89
C GLN A 8 8.00 14.87 -68.50
N SER A 9 9.21 14.34 -68.39
CA SER A 9 9.49 13.00 -67.85
C SER A 9 10.58 13.13 -66.79
N GLY A 10 10.30 12.65 -65.58
CA GLY A 10 11.37 12.35 -64.62
C GLY A 10 11.19 12.79 -63.15
N MET A 11 10.16 13.56 -62.78
CA MET A 11 10.03 14.07 -61.39
C MET A 11 8.96 13.38 -60.54
N VAL A 12 8.05 12.61 -61.13
CA VAL A 12 6.89 12.02 -60.44
C VAL A 12 7.28 11.02 -59.34
N LEU A 13 8.34 10.23 -59.55
CA LEU A 13 8.83 9.27 -58.55
C LEU A 13 9.40 9.98 -57.31
N VAL A 14 10.10 11.09 -57.50
CA VAL A 14 10.71 11.85 -56.40
C VAL A 14 9.63 12.54 -55.58
N THR A 15 8.65 13.17 -56.23
CA THR A 15 7.54 13.83 -55.53
C THR A 15 6.65 12.81 -54.80
N SER A 16 6.38 11.65 -55.40
CA SER A 16 5.61 10.59 -54.73
C SER A 16 6.35 10.01 -53.52
N LEU A 17 7.67 9.86 -53.59
CA LEU A 17 8.47 9.37 -52.46
C LEU A 17 8.57 10.39 -51.32
N VAL A 18 8.69 11.69 -51.64
CA VAL A 18 8.65 12.76 -50.63
C VAL A 18 7.29 12.82 -49.94
N ILE A 19 6.19 12.74 -50.71
CA ILE A 19 4.83 12.72 -50.14
C ILE A 19 4.63 11.46 -49.27
N LEU A 20 5.08 10.29 -49.73
CA LEU A 20 5.03 9.05 -48.96
C LEU A 20 5.84 9.15 -47.65
N MET A 21 7.03 9.77 -47.71
CA MET A 21 7.87 10.00 -46.53
C MET A 21 7.17 10.93 -45.51
N ILE A 22 6.53 12.00 -45.98
CA ILE A 22 5.76 12.89 -45.10
C ILE A 22 4.59 12.14 -44.46
N LEU A 23 3.83 11.37 -45.24
CA LEU A 23 2.70 10.58 -44.73
C LEU A 23 3.15 9.52 -43.70
N THR A 24 4.28 8.86 -43.93
CA THR A 24 4.83 7.88 -42.98
C THR A 24 5.29 8.52 -41.67
N MET A 25 5.92 9.69 -41.72
CA MET A 25 6.28 10.45 -40.50
C MET A 25 5.05 10.87 -39.70
N LEU A 26 4.01 11.37 -40.36
CA LEU A 26 2.74 11.73 -39.71
C LEU A 26 2.07 10.50 -39.08
N GLY A 27 2.07 9.37 -39.77
CA GLY A 27 1.55 8.10 -39.25
C GLY A 27 2.30 7.62 -38.00
N LEU A 28 3.64 7.64 -38.03
CA LEU A 28 4.47 7.17 -36.92
C LEU A 28 4.32 8.07 -35.68
N SER A 29 4.27 9.39 -35.87
CA SER A 29 4.09 10.35 -34.77
C SER A 29 2.76 10.17 -34.04
N SER A 30 1.70 9.75 -34.75
CA SER A 30 0.39 9.47 -34.14
C SER A 30 0.42 8.24 -33.24
N VAL A 31 1.10 7.17 -33.68
CA VAL A 31 1.20 5.90 -32.93
C VAL A 31 2.03 6.05 -31.64
N GLN A 32 3.11 6.85 -31.67
CA GLN A 32 3.99 7.05 -30.52
C GLN A 32 3.27 7.64 -29.29
N GLY A 33 2.32 8.57 -29.50
CA GLY A 33 1.55 9.17 -28.41
C GLY A 33 0.62 8.16 -27.72
N THR A 34 -0.05 7.32 -28.49
CA THR A 34 -0.98 6.30 -27.98
C THR A 34 -0.27 5.26 -27.11
N SER A 35 0.92 4.80 -27.52
CA SER A 35 1.69 3.81 -26.75
C SER A 35 2.10 4.31 -25.36
N ILE A 36 2.49 5.59 -25.23
CA ILE A 36 2.83 6.16 -23.92
C ILE A 36 1.58 6.27 -23.03
N GLN A 37 0.46 6.72 -23.59
CA GLN A 37 -0.80 6.84 -22.84
C GLN A 37 -1.31 5.49 -22.32
N GLU A 38 -1.13 4.42 -23.10
CA GLU A 38 -1.46 3.05 -22.68
C GLU A 38 -0.60 2.61 -21.48
N LEU A 39 0.71 2.85 -21.53
CA LEU A 39 1.62 2.51 -20.42
C LEU A 39 1.29 3.30 -19.15
N ILE A 40 1.00 4.60 -19.26
CA ILE A 40 0.58 5.43 -18.12
C ILE A 40 -0.74 4.91 -17.56
N SER A 41 -1.72 4.60 -18.41
CA SER A 41 -3.03 4.08 -17.98
C SER A 41 -2.91 2.73 -17.29
N ARG A 42 -2.02 1.87 -17.78
CA ARG A 42 -1.73 0.56 -17.17
C ARG A 42 -1.06 0.72 -15.81
N ASN A 43 -0.02 1.56 -15.70
CA ASN A 43 0.67 1.81 -14.45
C ASN A 43 -0.28 2.45 -13.41
N GLN A 44 -1.10 3.42 -13.83
CA GLN A 44 -2.07 4.06 -12.95
C GLN A 44 -3.12 3.07 -12.44
N ARG A 45 -3.64 2.19 -13.31
CA ARG A 45 -4.56 1.13 -12.88
C ARG A 45 -3.90 0.18 -11.88
N ASP A 46 -2.67 -0.23 -12.15
CA ASP A 46 -1.92 -1.15 -11.30
C ASP A 46 -1.63 -0.54 -9.92
N SER A 47 -1.22 0.73 -9.90
CA SER A 47 -1.01 1.51 -8.69
C SER A 47 -2.31 1.66 -7.89
N ASN A 48 -3.42 2.02 -8.53
CA ASN A 48 -4.72 2.14 -7.85
C ASN A 48 -5.18 0.80 -7.24
N LEU A 49 -4.93 -0.31 -7.94
CA LEU A 49 -5.25 -1.64 -7.43
C LEU A 49 -4.39 -1.99 -6.20
N ALA A 50 -3.09 -1.67 -6.24
CA ALA A 50 -2.21 -1.81 -5.09
C ALA A 50 -2.73 -0.99 -3.90
N PHE A 51 -3.09 0.28 -4.10
CA PHE A 51 -3.67 1.14 -3.06
C PHE A 51 -4.92 0.55 -2.42
N ASN A 52 -5.88 0.10 -3.24
CA ASN A 52 -7.11 -0.53 -2.73
C ASN A 52 -6.80 -1.82 -1.92
N ALA A 53 -5.82 -2.61 -2.37
CA ALA A 53 -5.40 -3.81 -1.66
C ALA A 53 -4.77 -3.49 -0.30
N VAL A 54 -3.93 -2.47 -0.23
CA VAL A 54 -3.34 -2.01 1.04
C VAL A 54 -4.40 -1.43 1.98
N GLU A 55 -5.30 -0.60 1.46
CA GLU A 55 -6.38 -0.02 2.26
C GLU A 55 -7.27 -1.11 2.87
N THR A 56 -7.56 -2.16 2.10
CA THR A 56 -8.32 -3.31 2.63
C THR A 56 -7.58 -3.99 3.79
N ALA A 57 -6.27 -4.20 3.67
CA ALA A 57 -5.45 -4.76 4.75
C ALA A 57 -5.36 -3.83 5.97
N LEU A 58 -5.29 -2.52 5.75
CA LEU A 58 -5.26 -1.53 6.81
C LEU A 58 -6.60 -1.51 7.58
N VAL A 59 -7.72 -1.49 6.87
CA VAL A 59 -9.06 -1.54 7.46
C VAL A 59 -9.28 -2.83 8.23
N GLU A 60 -8.82 -3.98 7.72
CA GLU A 60 -8.90 -5.25 8.45
C GLU A 60 -8.05 -5.23 9.73
N ALA A 61 -6.86 -4.64 9.68
CA ALA A 61 -6.01 -4.49 10.86
C ALA A 61 -6.69 -3.65 11.96
N GLU A 62 -7.32 -2.53 11.57
CA GLU A 62 -8.09 -1.68 12.49
C GLU A 62 -9.33 -2.41 13.01
N ALA A 63 -10.04 -3.17 12.16
CA ALA A 63 -11.15 -4.00 12.58
C ALA A 63 -10.71 -5.06 13.60
N THR A 64 -9.57 -5.71 13.37
CA THR A 64 -8.99 -6.69 14.27
C THR A 64 -8.60 -6.07 15.61
N LEU A 65 -8.00 -4.88 15.60
CA LEU A 65 -7.74 -4.11 16.81
C LEU A 65 -9.02 -3.72 17.53
N SER A 66 -10.04 -3.24 16.82
CA SER A 66 -11.33 -2.86 17.42
C SER A 66 -12.08 -4.03 18.04
N GLY A 67 -11.94 -5.24 17.49
CA GLY A 67 -12.54 -6.49 18.01
C GLY A 67 -11.82 -7.11 19.20
N LEU A 68 -10.57 -6.73 19.49
CA LEU A 68 -9.80 -7.28 20.62
C LEU A 68 -10.43 -6.92 21.98
N SER A 69 -10.70 -7.91 22.84
CA SER A 69 -11.17 -7.66 24.20
C SER A 69 -10.03 -7.25 25.15
N ASN A 70 -10.34 -6.61 26.28
CA ASN A 70 -9.35 -6.30 27.32
C ASN A 70 -8.64 -7.56 27.84
N ALA A 71 -9.36 -8.67 28.02
CA ALA A 71 -8.78 -9.93 28.46
C ALA A 71 -7.77 -10.49 27.43
N SER A 72 -8.11 -10.43 26.15
CA SER A 72 -7.22 -10.83 25.05
C SER A 72 -5.98 -9.94 25.00
N TRP A 73 -6.14 -8.63 25.16
CA TRP A 73 -5.03 -7.69 25.24
C TRP A 73 -4.08 -7.99 26.40
N GLN A 74 -4.62 -8.19 27.61
CA GLN A 74 -3.83 -8.55 28.78
C GLN A 74 -3.06 -9.86 28.59
N ALA A 75 -3.64 -10.84 27.90
CA ALA A 75 -2.94 -12.08 27.55
C ALA A 75 -1.80 -11.85 26.56
N ILE A 76 -1.98 -10.98 25.55
CA ILE A 76 -0.92 -10.63 24.59
C ILE A 76 0.24 -9.92 25.29
N VAL A 77 -0.05 -8.93 26.15
CA VAL A 77 0.98 -8.19 26.90
C VAL A 77 1.66 -9.09 27.92
N GLY A 78 0.90 -9.92 28.65
CA GLY A 78 1.44 -10.86 29.63
C GLY A 78 2.27 -11.99 29.01
N GLY A 79 2.09 -12.25 27.72
CA GLY A 79 2.90 -13.18 26.91
C GLY A 79 4.03 -12.53 26.14
N ASP A 80 4.47 -11.32 26.52
CA ASP A 80 5.56 -10.55 25.88
C ASP A 80 5.35 -10.30 24.37
N TYR A 81 4.10 -10.20 23.91
CA TYR A 81 3.73 -10.08 22.50
C TYR A 81 4.14 -11.30 21.66
N ALA A 82 3.16 -12.05 21.15
CA ALA A 82 3.43 -13.28 20.39
C ALA A 82 3.38 -13.05 18.87
N SER A 83 4.37 -13.58 18.15
CA SER A 83 4.36 -13.68 16.68
C SER A 83 3.57 -14.89 16.15
N SER A 84 3.09 -15.77 17.04
CA SER A 84 2.38 -17.01 16.71
C SER A 84 0.87 -16.96 17.01
N THR A 85 0.41 -15.98 17.78
CA THR A 85 -1.01 -15.80 18.12
C THR A 85 -1.63 -14.71 17.25
N SER A 86 -2.84 -14.94 16.73
CA SER A 86 -3.56 -13.96 15.93
C SER A 86 -4.45 -13.06 16.80
N PRO A 87 -4.43 -11.73 16.64
CA PRO A 87 -3.50 -10.96 15.80
C PRO A 87 -2.08 -10.96 16.36
N LYS A 88 -1.11 -11.01 15.45
CA LYS A 88 0.30 -10.87 15.78
C LYS A 88 0.59 -9.40 15.98
N ILE A 89 1.11 -9.05 17.14
CA ILE A 89 1.44 -7.66 17.51
C ILE A 89 2.92 -7.62 17.88
N TYR A 90 3.62 -6.60 17.41
CA TYR A 90 5.04 -6.36 17.70
C TYR A 90 5.21 -5.33 18.83
N ASN A 91 6.14 -5.60 19.75
CA ASN A 91 6.42 -4.76 20.91
C ASN A 91 7.34 -3.56 20.58
N ALA A 92 6.86 -2.63 19.76
CA ALA A 92 7.64 -1.45 19.38
C ALA A 92 7.91 -0.50 20.57
N LYS A 93 7.08 -0.54 21.61
CA LYS A 93 7.28 0.22 22.86
C LYS A 93 8.60 -0.14 23.54
N SER A 94 8.99 -1.42 23.55
CA SER A 94 10.21 -1.90 24.20
C SER A 94 11.39 -2.01 23.22
N LEU A 95 11.12 -2.50 22.00
CA LEU A 95 12.16 -2.85 21.03
C LEU A 95 12.45 -1.75 20.00
N GLY A 96 11.69 -0.65 20.03
CA GLY A 96 11.70 0.34 18.96
C GLY A 96 10.99 -0.17 17.70
N SER A 97 10.88 0.66 16.66
CA SER A 97 10.20 0.25 15.42
C SER A 97 10.88 -0.93 14.75
N PHE A 98 10.10 -1.90 14.28
CA PHE A 98 10.59 -2.99 13.44
C PHE A 98 11.33 -2.46 12.20
N PHE A 99 10.74 -1.45 11.53
CA PHE A 99 11.30 -0.87 10.31
C PHE A 99 12.53 0.01 10.53
N ALA A 100 12.78 0.47 11.76
CA ALA A 100 14.00 1.22 12.09
C ALA A 100 15.21 0.30 12.34
N ASN A 101 14.96 -0.95 12.73
CA ASN A 101 16.00 -1.90 13.15
C ASN A 101 16.31 -2.96 12.08
N ALA A 102 15.58 -3.00 10.97
CA ALA A 102 15.76 -3.98 9.92
C ALA A 102 16.63 -3.41 8.78
N VAL A 103 17.74 -4.09 8.47
CA VAL A 103 18.65 -3.76 7.35
C VAL A 103 17.98 -3.97 5.99
N ASP A 104 17.00 -4.88 5.95
CA ASP A 104 16.02 -5.04 4.86
C ASP A 104 14.81 -5.77 5.48
N PRO A 105 13.77 -5.06 5.96
CA PRO A 105 12.62 -5.72 6.55
C PRO A 105 11.87 -6.40 5.41
N ASP A 106 12.13 -7.69 5.20
CA ASP A 106 11.22 -8.53 4.42
C ASP A 106 9.90 -8.63 5.20
N PHE A 107 9.10 -7.60 4.98
CA PHE A 107 7.88 -7.32 5.71
C PHE A 107 6.88 -8.46 5.57
N ALA A 108 6.79 -9.04 4.37
CA ALA A 108 5.87 -10.12 4.05
C ALA A 108 6.29 -11.46 4.68
N SER A 109 7.58 -11.71 4.89
CA SER A 109 8.07 -12.94 5.55
C SER A 109 8.29 -12.81 7.05
N SER A 110 8.11 -11.62 7.62
CA SER A 110 8.24 -11.37 9.05
C SER A 110 7.34 -12.28 9.88
N ALA A 111 7.86 -12.77 11.01
CA ALA A 111 7.06 -13.54 11.97
C ALA A 111 5.85 -12.74 12.48
N TYR A 112 5.94 -11.40 12.50
CA TYR A 112 4.88 -10.48 12.94
C TYR A 112 3.95 -10.00 11.82
N ALA A 113 4.14 -10.48 10.59
CA ALA A 113 3.22 -10.21 9.49
C ALA A 113 1.90 -10.97 9.69
N ASN A 114 0.80 -10.24 9.56
CA ASN A 114 -0.56 -10.76 9.50
C ASN A 114 -1.02 -10.76 8.04
N SER A 115 -1.75 -11.81 7.66
CA SER A 115 -2.40 -11.92 6.37
C SER A 115 -3.88 -11.54 6.48
N LEU A 116 -4.47 -11.08 5.38
CA LEU A 116 -5.93 -10.92 5.30
C LEU A 116 -6.67 -12.21 5.65
N GLN A 117 -7.85 -12.09 6.27
CA GLN A 117 -8.76 -13.21 6.50
C GLN A 117 -9.38 -13.73 5.21
N ALA A 118 -9.67 -12.83 4.26
CA ALA A 118 -10.22 -13.15 2.96
C ALA A 118 -9.25 -12.74 1.84
N SER A 119 -8.99 -13.65 0.91
CA SER A 119 -8.11 -13.35 -0.22
C SER A 119 -8.75 -12.36 -1.19
N LEU A 120 -7.96 -11.41 -1.67
CA LEU A 120 -8.36 -10.48 -2.72
C LEU A 120 -8.18 -11.12 -4.10
N SER A 121 -9.08 -10.80 -5.03
CA SER A 121 -8.93 -11.15 -6.43
C SER A 121 -8.15 -10.08 -7.19
N ASN A 122 -7.51 -10.48 -8.30
CA ASN A 122 -6.76 -9.60 -9.21
C ASN A 122 -5.51 -8.92 -8.62
N VAL A 123 -5.04 -9.32 -7.44
CA VAL A 123 -3.74 -8.90 -6.89
C VAL A 123 -2.67 -9.95 -7.20
N ALA A 124 -1.45 -9.52 -7.49
CA ALA A 124 -0.32 -10.41 -7.78
C ALA A 124 0.18 -11.14 -6.53
N VAL A 125 0.20 -10.44 -5.40
CA VAL A 125 0.59 -10.92 -4.07
C VAL A 125 -0.45 -10.43 -3.07
N GLN A 126 -0.92 -11.34 -2.21
CA GLN A 126 -1.88 -10.99 -1.16
C GLN A 126 -1.26 -9.96 -0.20
N PRO A 127 -2.02 -8.92 0.18
CA PRO A 127 -1.49 -7.90 1.07
C PRO A 127 -1.31 -8.45 2.49
N VAL A 128 -0.37 -7.83 3.18
CA VAL A 128 0.02 -8.15 4.56
C VAL A 128 0.02 -6.89 5.39
N TYR A 129 -0.23 -7.03 6.69
CA TYR A 129 -0.18 -5.91 7.63
C TYR A 129 0.52 -6.31 8.93
N MET A 130 1.14 -5.34 9.59
CA MET A 130 1.75 -5.51 10.89
C MET A 130 1.27 -4.44 11.84
N ILE A 131 1.02 -4.88 13.05
CA ILE A 131 0.55 -4.05 14.15
C ILE A 131 1.72 -3.89 15.12
N GLU A 132 2.19 -2.67 15.29
CA GLU A 132 3.18 -2.31 16.28
C GLU A 132 2.49 -1.61 17.46
N HIS A 133 2.66 -2.11 18.68
CA HIS A 133 2.27 -1.36 19.88
C HIS A 133 3.36 -0.36 20.22
N ILE A 134 3.08 0.94 20.07
CA ILE A 134 4.08 2.01 20.22
C ILE A 134 4.08 2.63 21.61
N GLY A 135 2.99 2.53 22.38
CA GLY A 135 2.93 3.11 23.70
C GLY A 135 1.52 3.20 24.27
N THR A 136 1.46 3.62 25.53
CA THR A 136 0.21 3.80 26.28
C THR A 136 0.10 5.25 26.68
N VAL A 137 -1.00 5.89 26.31
CA VAL A 137 -1.32 7.25 26.76
C VAL A 137 -2.28 7.15 27.94
N THR A 138 -1.81 7.58 29.11
CA THR A 138 -2.61 7.76 30.32
C THR A 138 -3.17 9.18 30.33
N SER A 139 -4.46 9.35 30.58
CA SER A 139 -5.00 10.68 30.91
C SER A 139 -4.91 10.89 32.41
N ASP A 140 -4.17 11.90 32.86
CA ASP A 140 -4.00 12.25 34.29
C ASP A 140 -5.24 12.88 34.95
N GLU A 141 -6.42 12.71 34.37
CA GLU A 141 -7.69 13.29 34.83
C GLU A 141 -8.41 12.34 35.81
N ASP A 142 -7.78 12.02 36.94
CA ASP A 142 -8.49 11.77 38.21
C ASP A 142 -7.51 11.84 39.39
N ARG A 143 -7.11 13.05 39.78
CA ARG A 143 -6.11 13.27 40.86
C ARG A 143 -6.67 13.14 42.28
N LEU A 144 -7.92 12.73 42.47
CA LEU A 144 -8.54 12.58 43.80
C LEU A 144 -9.49 11.38 43.89
N ASN A 145 -9.04 10.19 43.49
CA ASN A 145 -9.74 8.96 43.86
C ASN A 145 -9.30 8.49 45.26
N ILE A 146 -9.95 9.01 46.30
CA ILE A 146 -9.78 8.58 47.71
C ILE A 146 -10.60 7.31 48.03
N ASP A 147 -11.53 6.90 47.16
CA ASP A 147 -12.40 5.73 47.38
C ASP A 147 -11.81 4.40 46.85
N ASN A 148 -10.68 4.42 46.15
CA ASN A 148 -10.14 3.22 45.49
C ASN A 148 -8.63 3.04 45.65
N ILE A 149 -8.13 3.10 46.89
CA ILE A 149 -6.76 2.68 47.21
C ILE A 149 -6.66 1.15 47.02
N GLY A 150 -6.01 0.72 45.94
CA GLY A 150 -5.68 -0.68 45.68
C GLY A 150 -6.48 -1.37 44.58
N GLN A 151 -7.43 -0.70 43.94
CA GLN A 151 -7.99 -1.17 42.67
C GLN A 151 -7.59 -0.20 41.57
N ASN A 152 -6.63 -0.61 40.74
CA ASN A 152 -6.38 0.07 39.48
C ASN A 152 -7.68 0.03 38.66
N PRO A 153 -8.32 1.17 38.32
CA PRO A 153 -9.29 1.17 37.25
C PRO A 153 -8.48 0.94 35.97
N ASN A 154 -8.43 -0.30 35.50
CA ASN A 154 -7.78 -0.71 34.25
C ASN A 154 -8.38 -0.04 32.99
N THR A 155 -9.16 1.04 33.12
CA THR A 155 -9.95 1.71 32.08
C THR A 155 -9.38 3.08 31.65
N CYS A 156 -8.19 3.46 32.14
CA CYS A 156 -7.64 4.82 31.95
C CYS A 156 -6.65 4.97 30.79
N CYS A 157 -6.19 3.88 30.15
CA CYS A 157 -5.09 3.96 29.18
C CYS A 157 -5.56 3.73 27.74
N THR A 158 -5.35 4.70 26.86
CA THR A 158 -5.43 4.49 25.41
C THR A 158 -4.12 3.85 24.93
N GLN A 159 -4.21 2.63 24.43
CA GLN A 159 -3.10 1.94 23.78
C GLN A 159 -2.96 2.49 22.36
N MET A 160 -1.76 2.95 22.02
CA MET A 160 -1.44 3.48 20.70
C MET A 160 -0.75 2.40 19.88
N PHE A 161 -1.27 2.18 18.69
CA PHE A 161 -0.75 1.24 17.71
C PHE A 161 -0.33 2.00 16.46
N ARG A 162 0.73 1.52 15.81
CA ARG A 162 1.09 1.90 14.46
C ARG A 162 0.91 0.68 13.58
N ILE A 163 0.10 0.84 12.55
CA ILE A 163 -0.22 -0.21 11.60
C ILE A 163 0.50 0.12 10.32
N THR A 164 1.30 -0.82 9.81
CA THR A 164 1.89 -0.73 8.48
C THR A 164 1.28 -1.83 7.63
N ALA A 165 0.76 -1.49 6.46
CA ALA A 165 0.19 -2.43 5.51
C ALA A 165 0.93 -2.33 4.18
N GLN A 166 1.12 -3.45 3.51
CA GLN A 166 1.75 -3.55 2.20
C GLN A 166 0.88 -4.41 1.30
N GLY A 167 0.82 -4.05 0.04
CA GLY A 167 0.01 -4.73 -0.95
C GLY A 167 0.53 -4.47 -2.34
N SER A 168 0.15 -5.35 -3.25
CA SER A 168 0.57 -5.29 -4.65
C SER A 168 -0.62 -5.12 -5.57
N GLY A 169 -0.38 -4.51 -6.73
CA GLY A 169 -1.35 -4.40 -7.81
C GLY A 169 -1.56 -5.72 -8.53
N GLY A 170 -2.01 -5.64 -9.77
CA GLY A 170 -2.07 -6.77 -10.69
C GLY A 170 -0.69 -7.27 -11.14
N THR A 171 0.38 -6.51 -10.86
CA THR A 171 1.77 -6.97 -10.97
C THR A 171 2.49 -6.98 -9.62
N SER A 172 3.47 -7.87 -9.46
CA SER A 172 4.30 -7.92 -8.24
C SER A 172 5.25 -6.72 -8.11
N SER A 173 5.43 -5.94 -9.18
CA SER A 173 6.25 -4.72 -9.18
C SER A 173 5.53 -3.48 -8.67
N ALA A 174 4.20 -3.43 -8.75
CA ALA A 174 3.42 -2.32 -8.22
C ALA A 174 3.14 -2.55 -6.74
N VAL A 175 4.08 -2.18 -5.88
CA VAL A 175 3.96 -2.32 -4.42
C VAL A 175 3.67 -0.97 -3.78
N VAL A 176 2.62 -0.93 -2.95
CA VAL A 176 2.27 0.23 -2.12
C VAL A 176 2.41 -0.17 -0.66
N MET A 177 2.80 0.79 0.17
CA MET A 177 2.84 0.65 1.62
C MET A 177 2.15 1.86 2.25
N LEU A 178 1.24 1.60 3.18
CA LEU A 178 0.53 2.63 3.94
C LEU A 178 0.80 2.43 5.43
N GLN A 179 0.80 3.54 6.16
CA GLN A 179 0.98 3.53 7.60
C GLN A 179 -0.11 4.38 8.26
N SER A 180 -0.77 3.81 9.28
CA SER A 180 -1.79 4.47 10.09
C SER A 180 -1.42 4.37 11.57
N SER A 181 -1.92 5.31 12.36
CA SER A 181 -1.83 5.28 13.82
C SER A 181 -3.23 5.10 14.39
N TYR A 182 -3.41 4.06 15.21
CA TYR A 182 -4.71 3.69 15.77
C TYR A 182 -4.64 3.69 17.30
N GLY A 183 -5.52 4.46 17.94
CA GLY A 183 -5.65 4.50 19.39
C GLY A 183 -6.85 3.66 19.84
N LYS A 184 -6.63 2.70 20.75
CA LYS A 184 -7.71 1.92 21.34
C LYS A 184 -7.71 2.00 22.85
N ARG A 185 -8.90 2.20 23.42
CA ARG A 185 -9.17 1.98 24.83
C ARG A 185 -9.80 0.61 25.02
N PHE A 186 -9.26 -0.18 25.95
CA PHE A 186 -9.73 -1.51 26.31
C PHE A 186 -10.66 -1.49 27.52
#